data_AF-M4VHR0-F1
#
_entry.id   AF-M4VHR0-F1
#
_cell.length_a   1.000
_cell.length_b   1.000
_cell.length_c   1.000
_cell.angle_alpha   90.00
_cell.angle_beta   90.00
_cell.angle_gamma   90.00
#
_symmetry.space_group_name_H-M   'P 1'
#
loop_
_entity.id
_entity.type
_entity.pdbx_description
1 polymer ?
#
loop_
_entity_poly.entity_id
_entity_poly.type
_entity_poly.pdbx_seq_one_letter_code
_entity_poly.pdbx_strand_id
1 'polypeptide(L)'
;MTLQTDLQDAVARVQSDSQVLHNIVHGDDQTVVPTEGGNVKSVAKAIKDIEDTIQQGLNDLGAAGEQLAEAVADAEESRDQAAEHAHTAQTLADALNLPTDLIGKAGMLLAVKEDESGYEPIESKGVFYGLRKDGAKLLAESGDGTFAAKDYPVWFITLPGVDFSIGPDGHLLINI
;
A
#
# COMPACT_ATOMS: atom_id res chain seq x y z
N MET A 1 -25.12 -81.45 32.66
CA MET A 1 -25.32 -80.11 33.23
C MET A 1 -26.54 -80.16 34.14
N THR A 2 -26.47 -79.51 35.30
CA THR A 2 -27.58 -79.45 36.26
C THR A 2 -27.95 -77.98 36.45
N LEU A 3 -29.22 -77.71 36.79
CA LEU A 3 -29.70 -76.35 37.05
C LEU A 3 -28.83 -75.60 38.08
N GLN A 4 -28.26 -76.33 39.02
CA GLN A 4 -27.43 -75.77 40.09
C GLN A 4 -26.06 -75.30 39.58
N THR A 5 -25.46 -76.03 38.62
CA THR A 5 -24.22 -75.63 37.95
C THR A 5 -24.45 -74.42 37.05
N ASP A 6 -25.54 -74.43 36.28
CA ASP A 6 -25.85 -73.33 35.36
C ASP A 6 -26.13 -72.01 36.11
N LEU A 7 -26.77 -72.10 37.29
CA LEU A 7 -27.01 -70.94 38.16
C LEU A 7 -25.71 -70.38 38.74
N GLN A 8 -24.77 -71.24 39.13
CA GLN A 8 -23.47 -70.82 39.66
C GLN A 8 -22.64 -70.11 38.58
N ASP A 9 -22.59 -70.66 37.37
CA ASP A 9 -21.88 -70.05 36.24
C ASP A 9 -22.49 -68.70 35.84
N ALA A 10 -23.83 -68.58 35.86
CA ALA A 10 -24.52 -67.33 35.60
C ALA A 10 -24.18 -66.24 36.63
N VAL A 11 -24.18 -66.58 37.93
CA VAL A 11 -23.83 -65.64 39.01
C VAL A 11 -22.38 -65.21 38.89
N ALA A 12 -21.45 -66.12 38.60
CA ALA A 12 -20.04 -65.79 38.41
C ALA A 12 -19.82 -64.80 37.27
N ARG A 13 -20.52 -65.00 36.13
CA ARG A 13 -20.48 -64.05 35.00
C ARG A 13 -21.02 -62.68 35.39
N VAL A 14 -22.19 -62.62 36.02
CA VAL A 14 -22.78 -61.34 36.47
C VAL A 14 -21.86 -60.60 37.46
N GLN A 15 -21.22 -61.31 38.38
CA GLN A 15 -20.27 -60.70 39.33
C GLN A 15 -19.06 -60.11 38.60
N SER A 16 -18.50 -60.84 37.64
CA SER A 16 -17.40 -60.38 36.81
C SER A 16 -17.77 -59.12 36.03
N ASP A 17 -18.88 -59.15 35.31
CA ASP A 17 -19.35 -58.04 34.47
C ASP A 17 -19.74 -56.82 35.32
N SER A 18 -20.36 -57.05 36.49
CA SER A 18 -20.71 -55.98 37.43
C SER A 18 -19.48 -55.30 38.01
N GLN A 19 -18.38 -56.03 38.22
CA GLN A 19 -17.13 -55.43 38.69
C GLN A 19 -16.51 -54.54 37.61
N VAL A 20 -16.55 -54.97 36.34
CA VAL A 20 -16.10 -54.13 35.21
C VAL A 20 -16.93 -52.84 35.15
N LEU A 21 -18.25 -52.94 35.22
CA LEU A 21 -19.13 -51.77 35.23
C LEU A 21 -18.87 -50.87 36.45
N HIS A 22 -18.68 -51.45 37.64
CA HIS A 22 -18.35 -50.71 38.85
C HIS A 22 -17.06 -49.90 38.67
N ASN A 23 -16.02 -50.50 38.09
CA ASN A 23 -14.74 -49.82 37.84
C ASN A 23 -14.86 -48.71 36.80
N ILE A 24 -15.73 -48.86 35.79
CA ILE A 24 -15.99 -47.81 34.79
C ILE A 24 -16.69 -46.62 35.45
N VAL A 25 -17.67 -46.86 36.32
CA VAL A 25 -18.47 -45.80 36.96
C VAL A 25 -17.74 -45.12 38.12
N HIS A 26 -17.00 -45.89 38.93
CA HIS A 26 -16.34 -45.41 40.15
C HIS A 26 -14.82 -45.25 40.03
N GLY A 27 -14.26 -45.52 38.85
CA GLY A 27 -12.85 -45.22 38.56
C GLY A 27 -12.58 -43.72 38.61
N ASP A 28 -11.35 -43.36 38.96
CA ASP A 28 -10.86 -41.99 39.00
C ASP A 28 -10.55 -41.43 37.60
N ASP A 29 -10.01 -40.22 37.54
CA ASP A 29 -9.72 -39.50 36.30
C ASP A 29 -8.51 -40.06 35.50
N GLN A 30 -7.80 -41.04 36.06
CA GLN A 30 -6.72 -41.78 35.38
C GLN A 30 -7.13 -43.22 35.06
N THR A 31 -8.29 -43.67 35.54
CA THR A 31 -8.69 -45.07 35.45
C THR A 31 -9.02 -45.47 34.02
N VAL A 32 -8.41 -46.57 33.60
CA VAL A 32 -8.70 -47.29 32.37
C VAL A 32 -9.02 -48.72 32.75
N VAL A 33 -10.18 -49.20 32.33
CA VAL A 33 -10.71 -50.53 32.66
C VAL A 33 -10.52 -51.45 31.45
N PRO A 34 -9.78 -52.56 31.60
CA PRO A 34 -9.70 -53.56 30.54
C PRO A 34 -11.04 -54.30 30.42
N THR A 35 -11.56 -54.38 29.20
CA THR A 35 -12.74 -55.17 28.86
C THR A 35 -12.38 -56.17 27.76
N GLU A 36 -13.26 -57.12 27.48
CA GLU A 36 -13.08 -58.08 26.37
C GLU A 36 -12.99 -57.36 25.00
N GLY A 37 -13.63 -56.19 24.88
CA GLY A 37 -13.56 -55.34 23.68
C GLY A 37 -12.38 -54.37 23.66
N GLY A 38 -11.47 -54.45 24.64
CA GLY A 38 -10.35 -53.53 24.80
C GLY A 38 -10.51 -52.56 25.97
N ASN A 39 -9.60 -51.61 26.06
CA ASN A 39 -9.55 -50.66 27.18
C ASN A 39 -10.63 -49.57 27.05
N VAL A 40 -11.39 -49.36 28.11
CA VAL A 40 -12.42 -48.31 28.21
C VAL A 40 -12.04 -47.35 29.34
N LYS A 41 -12.25 -46.05 29.14
CA LYS A 41 -12.00 -45.03 30.18
C LYS A 41 -13.08 -45.13 31.26
N SER A 42 -12.75 -44.81 32.50
CA SER A 42 -13.77 -44.49 33.50
C SER A 42 -14.59 -43.26 33.06
N VAL A 43 -15.77 -43.08 33.67
CA VAL A 43 -16.59 -41.89 33.44
C VAL A 43 -15.81 -40.62 33.82
N ALA A 44 -15.12 -40.63 34.97
CA ALA A 44 -14.32 -39.50 35.43
C ALA A 44 -13.19 -39.15 34.46
N LYS A 45 -12.48 -40.16 33.93
CA LYS A 45 -11.42 -39.94 32.95
C LYS A 45 -11.96 -39.38 31.64
N ALA A 46 -13.08 -39.91 31.16
CA ALA A 46 -13.68 -39.42 29.91
C ALA A 46 -14.08 -37.94 30.02
N ILE A 47 -14.66 -37.54 31.15
CA ILE A 47 -15.03 -36.13 31.42
C ILE A 47 -13.78 -35.26 31.49
N LYS A 48 -12.76 -35.65 32.26
CA LYS A 48 -11.51 -34.90 32.37
C LYS A 48 -10.82 -34.71 31.02
N ASP A 49 -10.68 -35.77 30.23
CA ASP A 49 -10.04 -35.68 28.92
C ASP A 49 -10.80 -34.72 27.98
N ILE A 50 -12.15 -34.64 28.10
CA ILE A 50 -12.97 -33.66 27.37
C ILE A 50 -12.74 -32.24 27.92
N GLU A 51 -12.72 -32.06 29.23
CA GLU A 51 -12.46 -30.76 29.88
C GLU A 51 -11.07 -30.22 29.50
N ASP A 52 -10.04 -31.05 29.52
CA ASP A 52 -8.68 -30.71 29.10
C ASP A 52 -8.65 -30.27 27.63
N THR A 53 -9.38 -30.98 26.76
CA THR A 53 -9.51 -30.63 25.33
C THR A 53 -10.21 -29.28 25.16
N ILE A 54 -11.29 -29.02 25.90
CA ILE A 54 -12.03 -27.75 25.86
C ILE A 54 -11.14 -26.61 26.36
N GLN A 55 -10.42 -26.81 27.47
CA GLN A 55 -9.54 -25.79 28.04
C GLN A 55 -8.40 -25.44 27.09
N GLN A 56 -7.81 -26.45 26.43
CA GLN A 56 -6.83 -26.21 25.38
C GLN A 56 -7.42 -25.39 24.23
N GLY A 57 -8.61 -25.77 23.74
CA GLY A 57 -9.29 -25.03 22.68
C GLY A 57 -9.63 -23.58 23.05
N LEU A 58 -9.99 -23.32 24.31
CA LEU A 58 -10.22 -21.96 24.82
C LEU A 58 -8.92 -21.13 24.88
N ASN A 59 -7.80 -21.75 25.27
CA ASN A 59 -6.51 -21.08 25.26
C ASN A 59 -6.08 -20.72 23.82
N ASP A 60 -6.23 -21.66 22.89
CA ASP A 60 -5.92 -21.45 21.47
C ASP A 60 -6.80 -20.35 20.86
N LEU A 61 -8.09 -20.33 21.20
CA LEU A 61 -9.02 -19.28 20.77
C LEU A 61 -8.66 -17.91 21.36
N GLY A 62 -8.22 -17.86 22.62
CA GLY A 62 -7.72 -16.64 23.25
C GLY A 62 -6.50 -16.08 22.51
N ALA A 63 -5.51 -16.92 22.23
CA ALA A 63 -4.32 -16.54 21.47
C ALA A 63 -4.67 -16.05 20.05
N ALA A 64 -5.59 -16.73 19.36
CA ALA A 64 -6.08 -16.29 18.05
C ALA A 64 -6.81 -14.93 18.13
N GLY A 65 -7.54 -14.67 19.22
CA GLY A 65 -8.19 -13.39 19.48
C GLY A 65 -7.20 -12.25 19.69
N GLU A 66 -6.12 -12.47 20.44
CA GLU A 66 -5.04 -11.50 20.64
C GLU A 66 -4.33 -11.18 19.31
N GLN A 67 -3.98 -12.20 18.53
CA GLN A 67 -3.37 -12.03 17.20
C GLN A 67 -4.28 -11.25 16.24
N LEU A 68 -5.60 -11.51 16.28
CA LEU A 68 -6.55 -10.76 15.47
C LEU A 68 -6.63 -9.29 15.91
N ALA A 69 -6.62 -9.02 17.21
CA ALA A 69 -6.65 -7.65 17.73
C ALA A 69 -5.41 -6.85 17.30
N GLU A 70 -4.22 -7.47 17.35
CA GLU A 70 -2.96 -6.86 16.88
C GLU A 70 -3.01 -6.59 15.37
N ALA A 71 -3.41 -7.59 14.57
CA ALA A 71 -3.51 -7.43 13.12
C ALA A 71 -4.53 -6.34 12.69
N VAL A 72 -5.62 -6.17 13.45
CA VAL A 72 -6.58 -5.09 13.22
C VAL A 72 -5.97 -3.73 13.55
N ALA A 73 -5.24 -3.61 14.66
CA ALA A 73 -4.56 -2.36 15.01
C ALA A 73 -3.52 -1.95 13.95
N ASP A 74 -2.71 -2.89 13.48
CA ASP A 74 -1.72 -2.66 12.41
C ASP A 74 -2.38 -2.21 11.09
N ALA A 75 -3.53 -2.81 10.76
CA ALA A 75 -4.29 -2.46 9.57
C ALA A 75 -4.91 -1.05 9.68
N GLU A 76 -5.39 -0.67 10.88
CA GLU A 76 -5.89 0.68 11.14
C GLU A 76 -4.78 1.73 11.02
N GLU A 77 -3.60 1.47 11.59
CA GLU A 77 -2.45 2.37 11.46
C GLU A 77 -2.02 2.52 9.99
N SER A 78 -1.91 1.40 9.26
CA SER A 78 -1.55 1.42 7.84
C SER A 78 -2.55 2.20 6.99
N ARG A 79 -3.86 2.08 7.31
CA ARG A 79 -4.93 2.84 6.66
C ARG A 79 -4.75 4.34 6.90
N ASP A 80 -4.47 4.73 8.13
CA ASP A 80 -4.35 6.13 8.52
C ASP A 80 -3.10 6.78 7.91
N GLN A 81 -1.96 6.07 7.90
CA GLN A 81 -0.74 6.50 7.20
C GLN A 81 -0.97 6.64 5.69
N ALA A 82 -1.67 5.69 5.05
CA ALA A 82 -1.99 5.77 3.63
C ALA A 82 -2.86 7.00 3.31
N ALA A 83 -3.83 7.32 4.17
CA ALA A 83 -4.67 8.50 4.03
C ALA A 83 -3.86 9.79 4.16
N GLU A 84 -2.96 9.87 5.14
CA GLU A 84 -2.07 11.01 5.35
C GLU A 84 -1.12 11.22 4.16
N HIS A 85 -0.50 10.16 3.67
CA HIS A 85 0.38 10.22 2.50
C HIS A 85 -0.37 10.66 1.25
N ALA A 86 -1.58 10.16 1.02
CA ALA A 86 -2.42 10.60 -0.10
C ALA A 86 -2.78 12.09 0.01
N HIS A 87 -3.15 12.54 1.21
CA HIS A 87 -3.48 13.95 1.44
C HIS A 87 -2.27 14.88 1.27
N THR A 88 -1.11 14.45 1.75
CA THR A 88 0.16 15.18 1.59
C THR A 88 0.56 15.27 0.11
N ALA A 89 0.47 14.15 -0.62
CA ALA A 89 0.76 14.11 -2.05
C ALA A 89 -0.18 15.03 -2.85
N GLN A 90 -1.48 15.03 -2.53
CA GLN A 90 -2.46 15.91 -3.15
C GLN A 90 -2.14 17.38 -2.87
N THR A 91 -1.88 17.73 -1.60
CA THR A 91 -1.56 19.11 -1.21
C THR A 91 -0.30 19.61 -1.90
N LEU A 92 0.74 18.77 -2.00
CA LEU A 92 1.96 19.12 -2.72
C LEU A 92 1.70 19.27 -4.22
N ALA A 93 0.93 18.37 -4.83
CA ALA A 93 0.58 18.46 -6.25
C ALA A 93 -0.20 19.75 -6.56
N ASP A 94 -1.18 20.09 -5.72
CA ASP A 94 -1.97 21.32 -5.86
C ASP A 94 -1.10 22.58 -5.69
N ALA A 95 -0.15 22.54 -4.74
CA ALA A 95 0.79 23.65 -4.52
C ALA A 95 1.74 23.90 -5.70
N LEU A 96 2.03 22.89 -6.53
CA LEU A 96 2.86 23.06 -7.73
C LEU A 96 2.11 23.78 -8.86
N ASN A 97 0.77 23.79 -8.82
CA ASN A 97 -0.14 24.35 -9.83
C ASN A 97 0.30 24.11 -11.29
N LEU A 98 0.67 22.86 -11.57
CA LEU A 98 1.09 22.42 -12.90
C LEU A 98 -0.11 22.22 -13.82
N PRO A 99 0.04 22.41 -15.14
CA PRO A 99 -0.99 22.03 -16.11
C PRO A 99 -1.37 20.55 -15.96
N THR A 100 -2.68 20.28 -15.89
CA THR A 100 -3.22 18.92 -15.72
C THR A 100 -3.32 18.14 -17.02
N ASP A 101 -3.18 18.81 -18.17
CA ASP A 101 -3.13 18.18 -19.50
C ASP A 101 -1.85 18.59 -20.24
N LEU A 102 -1.01 17.59 -20.52
CA LEU A 102 0.21 17.72 -21.29
C LEU A 102 0.21 16.82 -22.54
N ILE A 103 -0.93 16.21 -22.87
CA ILE A 103 -1.03 15.30 -24.01
C ILE A 103 -0.76 16.09 -25.29
N GLY A 104 0.18 15.59 -26.12
CA GLY A 104 0.59 16.27 -27.35
C GLY A 104 1.49 17.49 -27.15
N LYS A 105 1.95 17.77 -25.92
CA LYS A 105 2.86 18.88 -25.58
C LYS A 105 4.32 18.44 -25.42
N ALA A 106 4.67 17.26 -25.96
CA ALA A 106 6.03 16.74 -25.89
C ALA A 106 7.02 17.71 -26.55
N GLY A 107 8.12 18.04 -25.85
CA GLY A 107 9.13 18.99 -26.30
C GLY A 107 8.82 20.47 -26.03
N MET A 108 7.70 20.77 -25.36
CA MET A 108 7.39 22.11 -24.85
C MET A 108 8.05 22.36 -23.48
N LEU A 109 8.33 23.62 -23.16
CA LEU A 109 8.82 24.05 -21.84
C LEU A 109 7.64 24.51 -20.98
N LEU A 110 7.80 24.55 -19.66
CA LEU A 110 6.82 25.18 -18.76
C LEU A 110 7.32 26.57 -18.36
N ALA A 111 6.50 27.59 -18.59
CA ALA A 111 6.75 28.96 -18.14
C ALA A 111 5.73 29.36 -17.07
N VAL A 112 6.12 30.30 -16.19
CA VAL A 112 5.18 30.91 -15.23
C VAL A 112 4.25 31.83 -16.01
N LYS A 113 2.95 31.77 -15.70
CA LYS A 113 1.94 32.65 -16.30
C LYS A 113 2.18 34.11 -15.92
N GLU A 114 1.71 35.04 -16.76
CA GLU A 114 1.83 36.48 -16.52
C GLU A 114 1.16 36.94 -15.22
N ASP A 115 0.08 36.26 -14.80
CA ASP A 115 -0.62 36.51 -13.54
C ASP A 115 0.02 35.82 -12.32
N GLU A 116 1.18 35.19 -12.51
CA GLU A 116 1.92 34.38 -11.54
C GLU A 116 1.10 33.24 -10.92
N SER A 117 -0.06 32.92 -11.51
CA SER A 117 -0.98 31.97 -10.88
C SER A 117 -0.46 30.55 -10.93
N GLY A 118 0.39 30.18 -11.89
CA GLY A 118 0.94 28.84 -12.06
C GLY A 118 1.76 28.71 -13.34
N TYR A 119 1.79 27.51 -13.93
CA TYR A 119 2.57 27.23 -15.13
C TYR A 119 1.73 27.00 -16.39
N GLU A 120 2.30 27.25 -17.56
CA GLU A 120 1.73 26.90 -18.86
C GLU A 120 2.77 26.33 -19.83
N PRO A 121 2.39 25.40 -20.72
CA PRO A 121 3.30 24.86 -21.73
C PRO A 121 3.53 25.88 -22.85
N ILE A 122 4.79 26.23 -23.10
CA ILE A 122 5.24 27.09 -24.19
C ILE A 122 6.08 26.32 -25.20
N GLU A 123 6.01 26.69 -26.47
CA GLU A 123 6.86 26.07 -27.49
C GLU A 123 8.33 26.34 -27.19
N SER A 124 9.17 25.31 -27.24
CA SER A 124 10.63 25.44 -27.11
C SER A 124 11.26 25.94 -28.43
N LYS A 125 10.74 27.03 -28.99
CA LYS A 125 11.30 27.66 -30.19
C LYS A 125 12.33 28.70 -29.77
N GLY A 126 13.60 28.44 -30.11
CA GLY A 126 14.64 29.45 -29.97
C GLY A 126 14.45 30.51 -31.04
N VAL A 127 14.15 31.73 -30.64
CA VAL A 127 14.06 32.89 -31.53
C VAL A 127 15.45 33.45 -31.74
N PHE A 128 15.83 33.66 -33.00
CA PHE A 128 17.05 34.37 -33.34
C PHE A 128 16.86 35.87 -33.14
N TYR A 129 17.85 36.53 -32.55
CA TYR A 129 17.91 37.97 -32.44
C TYR A 129 19.27 38.45 -32.95
N GLY A 130 19.27 39.34 -33.94
CA GLY A 130 20.50 39.84 -34.54
C GLY A 130 20.42 41.30 -34.95
N LEU A 131 21.55 41.99 -34.87
CA LEU A 131 21.73 43.33 -35.42
C LEU A 131 22.48 43.23 -36.73
N ARG A 132 21.86 43.65 -37.84
CA ARG A 132 22.47 43.69 -39.17
C ARG A 132 22.77 45.13 -39.58
N LYS A 133 23.89 45.32 -40.28
CA LYS A 133 24.22 46.63 -40.86
C LYS A 133 23.59 46.77 -42.24
N ASP A 134 22.86 47.86 -42.46
CA ASP A 134 22.34 48.27 -43.77
C ASP A 134 22.78 49.71 -44.08
N GLY A 135 23.85 49.84 -44.84
CA GLY A 135 24.51 51.13 -45.09
C GLY A 135 24.99 51.80 -43.79
N ALA A 136 24.42 52.96 -43.46
CA ALA A 136 24.69 53.72 -42.24
C ALA A 136 23.72 53.39 -41.08
N LYS A 137 22.78 52.45 -41.28
CA LYS A 137 21.77 52.07 -40.28
C LYS A 137 22.07 50.69 -39.70
N LEU A 138 21.61 50.47 -38.48
CA LEU A 138 21.49 49.15 -37.88
C LEU A 138 20.02 48.73 -37.94
N LEU A 139 19.78 47.51 -38.39
CA LEU A 139 18.46 46.89 -38.43
C LEU A 139 18.46 45.77 -37.39
N ALA A 140 17.49 45.79 -36.48
CA ALA A 140 17.20 44.66 -35.62
C ALA A 140 16.29 43.69 -36.39
N GLU A 141 16.73 42.45 -36.51
CA GLU A 141 15.95 41.35 -37.08
C GLU A 141 15.79 40.25 -36.04
N SER A 142 14.56 39.76 -35.91
CA SER A 142 14.24 38.67 -35.01
C SER A 142 13.22 37.74 -35.63
N GLY A 143 13.28 36.46 -35.26
CA GLY A 143 12.26 35.48 -35.64
C GLY A 143 12.79 34.07 -35.77
N ASP A 144 11.94 33.21 -36.34
CA ASP A 144 12.24 31.82 -36.63
C ASP A 144 12.69 31.68 -38.09
N GLY A 145 13.82 31.01 -38.33
CA GLY A 145 14.32 30.83 -39.69
C GLY A 145 15.80 30.48 -39.78
N THR A 146 16.32 30.50 -41.01
CA THR A 146 17.75 30.32 -41.27
C THR A 146 18.41 31.69 -41.38
N PHE A 147 19.28 32.00 -40.41
CA PHE A 147 20.06 33.22 -40.38
C PHE A 147 21.54 32.89 -40.58
N ALA A 148 22.20 33.57 -41.51
CA ALA A 148 23.63 33.40 -41.69
C ALA A 148 24.37 34.29 -40.70
N ALA A 149 24.96 33.69 -39.65
CA ALA A 149 25.64 34.40 -38.56
C ALA A 149 26.66 35.47 -39.01
N LYS A 150 27.29 35.28 -40.17
CA LYS A 150 28.25 36.24 -40.77
C LYS A 150 27.63 37.59 -41.15
N ASP A 151 26.31 37.62 -41.39
CA ASP A 151 25.58 38.83 -41.79
C ASP A 151 25.22 39.70 -40.56
N TYR A 152 25.45 39.19 -39.35
CA TYR A 152 25.09 39.81 -38.08
C TYR A 152 26.34 40.03 -37.22
N PRO A 153 26.84 41.27 -37.07
CA PRO A 153 27.93 41.59 -36.13
C PRO A 153 27.65 41.19 -34.68
N VAL A 154 26.38 41.20 -34.25
CA VAL A 154 25.94 40.76 -32.92
C VAL A 154 24.67 39.93 -33.10
N TRP A 155 24.64 38.74 -32.52
CA TRP A 155 23.47 37.87 -32.52
C TRP A 155 23.46 36.93 -31.32
N PHE A 156 22.28 36.41 -30.98
CA PHE A 156 22.08 35.34 -30.02
C PHE A 156 20.74 34.62 -30.28
N ILE A 157 20.51 33.52 -29.56
CA ILE A 157 19.28 32.74 -29.64
C ILE A 157 18.75 32.59 -28.20
N THR A 158 17.48 32.91 -27.99
CA THR A 158 16.82 32.78 -26.68
C THR A 158 15.33 32.43 -26.87
N LEU A 159 14.62 32.19 -25.77
CA LEU A 159 13.16 32.04 -25.79
C LEU A 159 12.48 33.33 -26.29
N PRO A 160 11.29 33.23 -26.93
CA PRO A 160 10.51 34.39 -27.33
C PRO A 160 10.19 35.29 -26.13
N GLY A 161 10.09 36.61 -26.37
CA GLY A 161 9.71 37.60 -25.36
C GLY A 161 10.78 38.67 -25.06
N VAL A 162 11.94 38.61 -25.71
CA VAL A 162 12.91 39.71 -25.65
C VAL A 162 12.64 40.69 -26.78
N ASP A 163 12.40 41.96 -26.44
CA ASP A 163 12.21 43.04 -27.40
C ASP A 163 13.42 43.97 -27.43
N PHE A 164 13.87 44.32 -28.64
CA PHE A 164 14.93 45.30 -28.86
C PHE A 164 14.37 46.54 -29.51
N SER A 165 14.73 47.70 -28.98
CA SER A 165 14.51 48.97 -29.67
C SER A 165 15.74 49.86 -29.58
N ILE A 166 15.87 50.77 -30.53
CA ILE A 166 16.89 51.81 -30.49
C ILE A 166 16.19 53.09 -30.07
N GLY A 167 16.59 53.64 -28.93
CA GLY A 167 16.05 54.89 -28.41
C GLY A 167 16.35 56.08 -29.33
N PRO A 168 15.65 57.22 -29.17
CA PRO A 168 15.92 58.46 -29.92
C PRO A 168 17.36 58.99 -29.78
N ASP A 169 18.06 58.54 -28.73
CA ASP A 169 19.44 58.84 -28.37
C ASP A 169 20.46 57.85 -28.97
N GLY A 170 19.99 56.82 -29.69
CA GLY A 170 20.85 55.81 -30.32
C GLY A 170 21.28 54.67 -29.37
N HIS A 171 20.74 54.61 -28.14
CA HIS A 171 21.02 53.52 -27.21
C HIS A 171 20.14 52.30 -27.49
N LEU A 172 20.72 51.11 -27.30
CA LEU A 172 19.98 49.85 -27.35
C LEU A 172 19.17 49.69 -26.06
N LEU A 173 17.86 49.58 -26.20
CA LEU A 173 16.93 49.24 -25.13
C LEU A 173 16.56 47.76 -25.30
N ILE A 174 16.70 47.00 -24.20
CA ILE A 174 16.33 45.60 -24.13
C ILE A 174 15.22 45.50 -23.09
N ASN A 175 14.03 45.08 -23.52
CA ASN A 175 12.93 44.72 -22.63
C ASN A 175 12.90 43.19 -22.53
N ILE A 176 12.90 42.69 -21.29
CA ILE A 176 12.84 41.27 -20.92
C ILE A 176 11.64 41.08 -20.02
#